data_AF-A0A0L8HD05-F1
#
_entry.id   AF-A0A0L8HD05-F1
#
_cell.length_a   1.000
_cell.length_b   1.000
_cell.length_c   1.000
_cell.angle_alpha   90.00
_cell.angle_beta   90.00
_cell.angle_gamma   90.00
#
_symmetry.space_group_name_H-M   'P 1'
#
loop_
_entity.id
_entity.type
_entity.pdbx_description
1 polymer ?
#
loop_
_entity_poly.entity_id
_entity_poly.type
_entity_poly.pdbx_seq_one_letter_code
_entity_poly.pdbx_strand_id
1 'polypeptide(L)'
;MSIAAEVLPVASLYVGDLHPDVTEKMLYEKFSTCGTIISIRVCRDMVKRRSLGYAYINFQSDSDAKLAMERMNFANFMGRPLRIMQWQRDPSLRKSGLGNVFIKNLDKDIDNRALYDTFSLFGDILSSKIVSDENGSKGYGFVHFESEEDARNCIEKTNGMLLNGKKVFVGKFVPHRERNRNKAYRGFTNIYIKNFSDKLNDESLRKLFEKYGAIVSAKVMTDNSGKSKGFGFVNFTDSQDAEKAVREMNSVEINGKELYVGRAQTKLERLLSIKDKCHTLKGSQNKIETEGTDSIIVYVKNLDANIDDVLLKNYFAKFGKIDCAKVMTQNGRSNGFGFVSFSTPEDATKAARAMNGKILNSKKLYVSLALSKEERKAQLSNSLLQKLHSKPTQLCF
;
A
#
# COMPACT_ATOMS: atom_id res chain seq x y z
N MET A 1 -45.45 -5.30 -35.44
CA MET A 1 -44.49 -6.32 -34.99
C MET A 1 -43.11 -5.71 -35.07
N SER A 2 -42.53 -5.34 -33.93
CA SER A 2 -41.16 -4.80 -33.89
C SER A 2 -40.20 -5.98 -33.82
N ILE A 3 -39.34 -6.11 -34.81
CA ILE A 3 -38.30 -7.14 -34.86
C ILE A 3 -37.25 -6.74 -33.81
N ALA A 4 -37.26 -7.43 -32.68
CA ALA A 4 -36.13 -7.40 -31.77
C ALA A 4 -34.95 -8.04 -32.49
N ALA A 5 -33.95 -7.22 -32.87
CA ALA A 5 -32.69 -7.73 -33.36
C ALA A 5 -32.05 -8.57 -32.25
N GLU A 6 -32.01 -9.89 -32.42
CA GLU A 6 -31.18 -10.78 -31.61
C GLU A 6 -29.73 -10.34 -31.75
N VAL A 7 -29.22 -9.64 -30.75
CA VAL A 7 -27.79 -9.38 -30.62
C VAL A 7 -27.15 -10.72 -30.27
N LEU A 8 -26.64 -11.43 -31.27
CA LEU A 8 -25.78 -12.60 -31.07
C LEU A 8 -24.70 -12.24 -30.04
N PRO A 9 -24.45 -13.09 -29.02
CA PRO A 9 -23.47 -12.81 -27.99
C PRO A 9 -22.09 -12.69 -28.64
N VAL A 10 -21.59 -11.47 -28.76
CA VAL A 10 -20.27 -11.20 -29.34
C VAL A 10 -19.22 -11.82 -28.43
N ALA A 11 -18.32 -12.63 -28.99
CA ALA A 11 -17.26 -13.30 -28.24
C ALA A 11 -16.26 -12.26 -27.71
N SER A 12 -16.52 -11.79 -26.49
CA SER A 12 -15.88 -10.62 -25.92
C SER A 12 -14.86 -11.05 -24.88
N LEU A 13 -13.63 -10.53 -24.99
CA LEU A 13 -12.55 -10.77 -24.05
C LEU A 13 -12.20 -9.50 -23.28
N TYR A 14 -11.96 -9.67 -21.99
CA TYR A 14 -11.29 -8.67 -21.15
C TYR A 14 -9.78 -8.91 -21.22
N VAL A 15 -9.01 -7.87 -21.56
CA VAL A 15 -7.55 -7.89 -21.57
C VAL A 15 -7.03 -6.89 -20.55
N GLY A 16 -6.56 -7.37 -19.42
CA GLY A 16 -6.08 -6.56 -18.30
C GLY A 16 -4.57 -6.50 -18.18
N ASP A 17 -4.11 -5.70 -17.22
CA ASP A 17 -2.71 -5.47 -16.88
C ASP A 17 -1.86 -4.85 -18.01
N LEU A 18 -2.53 -4.16 -18.93
CA LEU A 18 -1.91 -3.45 -20.05
C LEU A 18 -1.00 -2.33 -19.58
N HIS A 19 0.08 -2.11 -20.34
CA HIS A 19 0.92 -0.93 -20.17
C HIS A 19 0.10 0.35 -20.51
N PRO A 20 0.30 1.48 -19.79
CA PRO A 20 -0.48 2.70 -20.01
C PRO A 20 -0.45 3.25 -21.44
N ASP A 21 0.60 2.94 -22.18
CA ASP A 21 0.85 3.42 -23.54
C ASP A 21 0.32 2.46 -24.62
N VAL A 22 -0.29 1.33 -24.23
CA VAL A 22 -0.91 0.40 -25.18
C VAL A 22 -2.06 1.09 -25.92
N THR A 23 -2.03 0.98 -27.25
CA THR A 23 -3.07 1.49 -28.14
C THR A 23 -3.88 0.36 -28.76
N GLU A 24 -5.07 0.70 -29.26
CA GLU A 24 -5.97 -0.18 -29.99
C GLU A 24 -5.27 -0.83 -31.19
N LYS A 25 -4.45 -0.06 -31.93
CA LYS A 25 -3.68 -0.57 -33.08
C LYS A 25 -2.69 -1.66 -32.68
N MET A 26 -1.95 -1.46 -31.60
CA MET A 26 -0.97 -2.44 -31.13
C MET A 26 -1.65 -3.73 -30.66
N LEU A 27 -2.84 -3.62 -30.05
CA LEU A 27 -3.65 -4.79 -29.70
C LEU A 27 -4.17 -5.49 -30.97
N TYR A 28 -4.62 -4.75 -31.98
CA TYR A 28 -5.06 -5.34 -33.24
C TYR A 28 -3.95 -6.18 -33.89
N GLU A 29 -2.75 -5.61 -34.05
CA GLU A 29 -1.59 -6.30 -34.63
C GLU A 29 -1.19 -7.55 -33.82
N LYS A 30 -1.34 -7.50 -32.49
CA LYS A 30 -1.00 -8.63 -31.62
C LYS A 30 -2.05 -9.75 -31.67
N PHE A 31 -3.33 -9.41 -31.75
CA PHE A 31 -4.44 -10.36 -31.63
C PHE A 31 -5.02 -10.83 -32.96
N SER A 32 -4.72 -10.15 -34.09
CA SER A 32 -5.21 -10.53 -35.42
C SER A 32 -4.75 -11.92 -35.85
N THR A 33 -3.65 -12.43 -35.28
CA THR A 33 -3.16 -13.80 -35.52
C THR A 33 -4.04 -14.88 -34.90
N CYS A 34 -4.93 -14.51 -33.98
CA CYS A 34 -5.80 -15.45 -33.26
C CYS A 34 -7.19 -15.58 -33.89
N GLY A 35 -7.57 -14.67 -34.79
CA GLY A 35 -8.85 -14.71 -35.48
C GLY A 35 -9.36 -13.32 -35.85
N THR A 36 -10.55 -13.27 -36.43
CA THR A 36 -11.12 -12.03 -36.95
C THR A 36 -11.64 -11.15 -35.81
N ILE A 37 -11.09 -9.95 -35.68
CA ILE A 37 -11.48 -8.98 -34.65
C ILE A 37 -12.56 -8.04 -35.21
N ILE A 38 -13.70 -7.94 -34.51
CA ILE A 38 -14.78 -7.00 -34.82
C ILE A 38 -14.45 -5.61 -34.29
N SER A 39 -13.99 -5.52 -33.03
CA SER A 39 -13.68 -4.24 -32.39
C SER A 39 -12.73 -4.38 -31.22
N ILE A 40 -11.96 -3.31 -30.98
CA ILE A 40 -11.07 -3.16 -29.83
C ILE A 40 -11.39 -1.84 -29.14
N ARG A 41 -11.49 -1.86 -27.81
CA ARG A 41 -11.70 -0.68 -27.00
C ARG A 41 -10.72 -0.66 -25.83
N VAL A 42 -9.72 0.23 -25.87
CA VAL A 42 -8.88 0.51 -24.68
C VAL A 42 -9.66 1.44 -23.76
N CYS A 43 -9.86 1.02 -22.52
CA CYS A 43 -10.59 1.83 -21.55
C CYS A 43 -9.66 2.89 -20.96
N ARG A 44 -10.05 4.17 -21.12
CA ARG A 44 -9.28 5.34 -20.68
C ARG A 44 -10.10 6.18 -19.70
N ASP A 45 -9.41 6.83 -18.77
CA ASP A 45 -9.99 7.82 -17.86
C ASP A 45 -10.60 8.97 -18.67
N MET A 46 -11.85 9.33 -18.40
CA MET A 46 -12.60 10.33 -19.17
C MET A 46 -11.97 11.73 -19.08
N VAL A 47 -11.32 12.06 -17.97
CA VAL A 47 -10.75 13.38 -17.71
C VAL A 47 -9.29 13.43 -18.16
N LYS A 48 -8.49 12.44 -17.77
CA LYS A 48 -7.04 12.43 -18.00
C LYS A 48 -6.64 11.77 -19.31
N ARG A 49 -7.58 11.15 -20.04
CA ARG A 49 -7.36 10.34 -21.26
C ARG A 49 -6.30 9.25 -21.12
N ARG A 50 -5.92 8.91 -19.88
CA ARG A 50 -4.91 7.89 -19.57
C ARG A 50 -5.56 6.52 -19.55
N SER A 51 -4.88 5.51 -20.08
CA SER A 51 -5.34 4.12 -20.00
C SER A 51 -5.60 3.70 -18.55
N LEU A 52 -6.72 3.01 -18.35
CA LEU A 52 -7.07 2.34 -17.09
C LEU A 52 -6.35 0.98 -16.96
N GLY A 53 -5.50 0.61 -17.92
CA GLY A 53 -4.71 -0.61 -17.91
C GLY A 53 -5.49 -1.86 -18.36
N TYR A 54 -6.61 -1.67 -19.06
CA TYR A 54 -7.35 -2.78 -19.65
C TYR A 54 -8.09 -2.38 -20.93
N ALA A 55 -8.43 -3.37 -21.75
CA ALA A 55 -9.17 -3.25 -22.98
C ALA A 55 -10.22 -4.36 -23.13
N TYR A 56 -11.18 -4.15 -24.02
CA TYR A 56 -12.10 -5.17 -24.50
C TYR A 56 -11.83 -5.46 -25.96
N ILE A 57 -11.78 -6.74 -26.31
CA ILE A 57 -11.61 -7.21 -27.68
C ILE A 57 -12.79 -8.11 -28.02
N ASN A 58 -13.48 -7.78 -29.10
CA ASN A 58 -14.62 -8.53 -29.59
C ASN A 58 -14.19 -9.30 -30.83
N PHE A 59 -14.26 -10.62 -30.77
CA PHE A 59 -13.98 -11.50 -31.89
C PHE A 59 -15.26 -11.85 -32.64
N GLN A 60 -15.09 -12.24 -33.92
CA GLN A 60 -16.19 -12.70 -34.75
C GLN A 60 -16.78 -14.01 -34.25
N SER A 61 -15.95 -14.92 -33.74
CA SER A 61 -16.38 -16.23 -33.25
C SER A 61 -15.87 -16.51 -31.84
N ASP A 62 -16.60 -17.36 -31.11
CA ASP A 62 -16.19 -17.85 -29.79
C ASP A 62 -14.93 -18.72 -29.87
N SER A 63 -14.75 -19.45 -30.97
CA SER A 63 -13.52 -20.20 -31.25
C SER A 63 -12.29 -19.31 -31.34
N ASP A 64 -12.39 -18.16 -32.01
CA ASP A 64 -11.29 -17.19 -32.10
C ASP A 64 -10.96 -16.59 -30.73
N ALA A 65 -11.99 -16.28 -29.93
CA ALA A 65 -11.82 -15.76 -28.59
C ALA A 65 -11.15 -16.78 -27.66
N LYS A 66 -11.54 -18.06 -27.74
CA LYS A 66 -10.89 -19.16 -27.00
C LYS A 66 -9.44 -19.33 -27.44
N LEU A 67 -9.16 -19.31 -28.74
CA LEU A 67 -7.80 -19.40 -29.27
C LEU A 67 -6.92 -18.22 -28.82
N ALA A 68 -7.48 -17.01 -28.82
CA ALA A 68 -6.81 -15.82 -28.31
C ALA A 68 -6.50 -15.95 -26.81
N MET A 69 -7.42 -16.47 -26.01
CA MET A 69 -7.19 -16.72 -24.60
C MET A 69 -6.09 -17.74 -24.37
N GLU A 70 -6.13 -18.87 -25.06
CA GLU A 70 -5.14 -19.94 -24.89
C GLU A 70 -3.73 -19.51 -25.33
N ARG A 71 -3.62 -18.79 -26.45
CA ARG A 71 -2.30 -18.41 -27.02
C ARG A 71 -1.72 -17.14 -26.42
N MET A 72 -2.55 -16.17 -26.03
CA MET A 72 -2.09 -14.83 -25.66
C MET A 72 -2.17 -14.56 -24.15
N ASN A 73 -2.86 -15.39 -23.36
CA ASN A 73 -2.89 -15.19 -21.92
C ASN A 73 -1.48 -15.39 -21.34
N PHE A 74 -1.08 -14.50 -20.43
CA PHE A 74 0.26 -14.39 -19.84
C PHE A 74 1.39 -14.02 -20.81
N ALA A 75 1.13 -13.87 -22.11
CA ALA A 75 2.14 -13.43 -23.06
C ALA A 75 2.65 -12.04 -22.69
N ASN A 76 3.97 -11.85 -22.73
CA ASN A 76 4.58 -10.57 -22.41
C ASN A 76 4.28 -9.54 -23.50
N PHE A 77 3.76 -8.39 -23.10
CA PHE A 77 3.41 -7.29 -23.99
C PHE A 77 3.79 -5.95 -23.35
N MET A 78 4.74 -5.25 -23.99
CA MET A 78 5.37 -4.04 -23.42
C MET A 78 5.90 -4.23 -21.99
N GLY A 79 6.54 -5.37 -21.72
CA GLY A 79 7.12 -5.68 -20.42
C GLY A 79 6.11 -6.05 -19.33
N ARG A 80 4.84 -6.30 -19.69
CA ARG A 80 3.82 -6.80 -18.77
C ARG A 80 3.13 -8.04 -19.33
N PRO A 81 2.92 -9.09 -18.53
CA PRO A 81 2.13 -10.24 -18.95
C PRO A 81 0.67 -9.82 -19.12
N LEU A 82 0.07 -10.21 -20.24
CA LEU A 82 -1.36 -10.00 -20.48
C LEU A 82 -2.18 -10.85 -19.52
N ARG A 83 -3.29 -10.30 -19.02
CA ARG A 83 -4.28 -11.06 -18.25
C ARG A 83 -5.60 -11.09 -19.00
N ILE A 84 -5.85 -12.20 -19.68
CA ILE A 84 -7.02 -12.36 -20.54
C ILE A 84 -8.09 -13.16 -19.80
N MET A 85 -9.33 -12.70 -19.85
CA MET A 85 -10.48 -13.36 -19.25
C MET A 85 -11.66 -13.29 -20.23
N GLN A 86 -12.60 -14.23 -20.12
CA GLN A 86 -13.88 -14.08 -20.81
C GLN A 86 -14.59 -12.85 -20.23
N TRP A 87 -15.24 -12.07 -21.10
CA TRP A 87 -16.05 -10.96 -20.64
C TRP A 87 -17.30 -11.51 -19.96
N GLN A 88 -17.36 -11.35 -18.65
CA GLN A 88 -18.54 -11.67 -17.87
C GLN A 88 -19.38 -10.42 -17.63
N ARG A 89 -20.65 -10.47 -18.06
CA ARG A 89 -21.61 -9.36 -17.97
C ARG A 89 -21.95 -8.98 -16.53
N ASP A 90 -22.01 -9.98 -15.64
CA ASP A 90 -22.25 -9.76 -14.22
C ASP A 90 -20.92 -9.55 -13.45
N PRO A 91 -20.62 -8.35 -12.95
CA PRO A 91 -19.43 -8.10 -12.14
C PRO A 91 -19.52 -8.73 -10.74
N SER A 92 -20.70 -9.21 -10.32
CA SER A 92 -20.96 -9.67 -8.95
C SER A 92 -20.12 -10.86 -8.57
N LEU A 93 -19.90 -11.81 -9.49
CA LEU A 93 -19.05 -12.98 -9.24
C LEU A 93 -17.59 -12.60 -8.97
N ARG A 94 -17.05 -11.65 -9.74
CA ARG A 94 -15.69 -11.12 -9.50
C ARG A 94 -15.60 -10.23 -8.26
N LYS A 95 -16.69 -9.55 -7.90
CA LYS A 95 -16.72 -8.62 -6.76
C LYS A 95 -17.02 -9.30 -5.43
N SER A 96 -17.72 -10.44 -5.45
CA SER A 96 -18.07 -11.20 -4.25
C SER A 96 -16.85 -11.76 -3.55
N GLY A 97 -15.76 -12.00 -4.29
CA GLY A 97 -14.56 -12.65 -3.76
C GLY A 97 -14.73 -14.16 -3.56
N LEU A 98 -15.90 -14.72 -3.89
CA LEU A 98 -16.14 -16.16 -3.90
C LEU A 98 -15.21 -16.81 -4.93
N GLY A 99 -14.67 -18.00 -4.64
CA GLY A 99 -13.70 -18.66 -5.50
C GLY A 99 -12.30 -18.02 -5.58
N ASN A 100 -12.05 -16.88 -4.90
CA ASN A 100 -10.74 -16.24 -4.92
C ASN A 100 -9.81 -16.82 -3.84
N VAL A 101 -8.63 -17.23 -4.28
CA VAL A 101 -7.57 -17.81 -3.47
C VAL A 101 -6.35 -16.90 -3.49
N PHE A 102 -5.75 -16.72 -2.33
CA PHE A 102 -4.49 -16.01 -2.13
C PHE A 102 -3.36 -17.00 -1.90
N ILE A 103 -2.28 -16.83 -2.66
CA ILE A 103 -1.11 -17.70 -2.60
C ILE A 103 0.10 -16.87 -2.21
N LYS A 104 0.82 -17.28 -1.16
CA LYS A 104 1.98 -16.57 -0.60
C LYS A 104 3.18 -17.50 -0.53
N ASN A 105 4.37 -16.90 -0.48
CA ASN A 105 5.65 -17.61 -0.44
C ASN A 105 5.92 -18.41 -1.72
N LEU A 106 5.41 -17.89 -2.85
CA LEU A 106 5.77 -18.40 -4.16
C LEU A 106 7.26 -18.15 -4.42
N ASP A 107 7.87 -19.08 -5.13
CA ASP A 107 9.18 -18.82 -5.70
C ASP A 107 9.11 -17.66 -6.72
N LYS A 108 10.19 -16.88 -6.82
CA LYS A 108 10.24 -15.73 -7.72
C LYS A 108 10.31 -16.14 -9.19
N ASP A 109 10.76 -17.37 -9.45
CA ASP A 109 10.89 -17.93 -10.80
C ASP A 109 9.57 -18.49 -11.33
N ILE A 110 8.55 -18.65 -10.47
CA ILE A 110 7.21 -19.05 -10.91
C ILE A 110 6.56 -17.86 -11.62
N ASP A 111 6.15 -18.07 -12.86
CA ASP A 111 5.43 -17.10 -13.67
C ASP A 111 3.90 -17.35 -13.66
N ASN A 112 3.14 -16.48 -14.35
CA ASN A 112 1.69 -16.59 -14.35
C ASN A 112 1.18 -17.87 -15.03
N ARG A 113 1.93 -18.38 -16.02
CA ARG A 113 1.57 -19.60 -16.75
C ARG A 113 1.77 -20.82 -15.87
N ALA A 114 2.95 -20.97 -15.26
CA ALA A 114 3.22 -22.03 -14.29
C ALA A 114 2.23 -22.01 -13.12
N LEU A 115 1.85 -20.81 -12.64
CA LEU A 115 0.80 -20.67 -11.63
C LEU A 115 -0.55 -21.15 -12.15
N TYR A 116 -0.96 -20.77 -13.37
CA TYR A 116 -2.20 -21.25 -13.96
C TYR A 116 -2.21 -22.78 -14.12
N ASP A 117 -1.17 -23.34 -14.74
CA ASP A 117 -1.04 -24.77 -15.03
C ASP A 117 -1.01 -25.62 -13.75
N THR A 118 -0.40 -25.12 -12.67
CA THR A 118 -0.37 -25.82 -11.38
C THR A 118 -1.76 -25.88 -10.73
N PHE A 119 -2.50 -24.77 -10.79
CA PHE A 119 -3.74 -24.62 -10.04
C PHE A 119 -4.99 -24.99 -10.85
N SER A 120 -4.90 -25.08 -12.19
CA SER A 120 -6.00 -25.52 -13.07
C SER A 120 -6.40 -26.97 -12.81
N LEU A 121 -5.51 -27.77 -12.20
CA LEU A 121 -5.79 -29.14 -11.75
C LEU A 121 -6.90 -29.23 -10.70
N PHE A 122 -7.21 -28.14 -10.00
CA PHE A 122 -8.23 -28.10 -8.95
C PHE A 122 -9.60 -27.61 -9.43
N GLY A 123 -9.68 -27.05 -10.64
CA GLY A 123 -10.90 -26.50 -11.20
C GLY A 123 -10.64 -25.40 -12.22
N ASP A 124 -11.70 -24.94 -12.86
CA ASP A 124 -11.63 -23.92 -13.91
C ASP A 124 -11.23 -22.56 -13.32
N ILE A 125 -10.12 -22.02 -13.83
CA ILE A 125 -9.57 -20.74 -13.40
C ILE A 125 -10.08 -19.63 -14.32
N LEU A 126 -10.87 -18.70 -13.76
CA LEU A 126 -11.29 -17.48 -14.44
C LEU A 126 -10.13 -16.49 -14.61
N SER A 127 -9.25 -16.38 -13.61
CA SER A 127 -8.11 -15.47 -13.64
C SER A 127 -7.04 -15.90 -12.65
N SER A 128 -5.80 -15.97 -13.09
CA SER A 128 -4.62 -16.04 -12.22
C SER A 128 -3.73 -14.81 -12.42
N LYS A 129 -3.02 -14.42 -11.37
CA LYS A 129 -2.07 -13.30 -11.41
C LYS A 129 -1.03 -13.40 -10.31
N ILE A 130 0.24 -13.33 -10.70
CA ILE A 130 1.37 -13.03 -9.82
C ILE A 130 1.54 -11.53 -9.73
N VAL A 131 1.75 -11.04 -8.52
CA VAL A 131 2.07 -9.63 -8.32
C VAL A 131 3.57 -9.44 -8.47
N SER A 132 3.95 -8.67 -9.48
CA SER A 132 5.33 -8.28 -9.73
C SER A 132 5.52 -6.77 -9.64
N ASP A 133 6.75 -6.34 -9.38
CA ASP A 133 7.21 -4.96 -9.56
C ASP A 133 8.35 -4.91 -10.60
N GLU A 134 9.03 -3.77 -10.69
CA GLU A 134 10.18 -3.56 -11.59
C GLU A 134 11.34 -4.53 -11.30
N ASN A 135 11.41 -5.11 -10.09
CA ASN A 135 12.43 -6.07 -9.68
C ASN A 135 11.94 -7.54 -9.78
N GLY A 136 10.79 -7.79 -10.42
CA GLY A 136 10.22 -9.11 -10.63
C GLY A 136 9.14 -9.49 -9.63
N SER A 137 8.92 -10.80 -9.45
CA SER A 137 7.84 -11.34 -8.61
C SER A 137 8.00 -10.95 -7.14
N LYS A 138 6.90 -10.53 -6.52
CA LYS A 138 6.82 -10.28 -5.06
C LYS A 138 6.63 -11.56 -4.24
N GLY A 139 6.62 -12.74 -4.88
CA GLY A 139 6.45 -14.03 -4.21
C GLY A 139 5.03 -14.27 -3.69
N TYR A 140 4.03 -13.64 -4.29
CA TYR A 140 2.62 -13.92 -4.02
C TYR A 140 1.74 -13.65 -5.25
N GLY A 141 0.61 -14.32 -5.28
CA GLY A 141 -0.34 -14.25 -6.38
C GLY A 141 -1.77 -14.51 -5.93
N PHE A 142 -2.67 -14.45 -6.90
CA PHE A 142 -4.10 -14.68 -6.74
C PHE A 142 -4.56 -15.62 -7.84
N VAL A 143 -5.43 -16.55 -7.48
CA VAL A 143 -6.14 -17.42 -8.42
C VAL A 143 -7.62 -17.30 -8.12
N HIS A 144 -8.41 -17.02 -9.14
CA HIS A 144 -9.86 -16.96 -9.06
C HIS A 144 -10.43 -18.14 -9.80
N PHE A 145 -10.96 -19.09 -9.04
CA PHE A 145 -11.73 -20.20 -9.58
C PHE A 145 -13.14 -19.76 -9.91
N GLU A 146 -13.76 -20.46 -10.86
CA GLU A 146 -15.18 -20.31 -11.17
C GLU A 146 -16.06 -20.75 -10.01
N SER A 147 -15.71 -21.86 -9.35
CA SER A 147 -16.41 -22.40 -8.18
C SER A 147 -15.73 -22.06 -6.85
N GLU A 148 -16.53 -21.75 -5.82
CA GLU A 148 -16.01 -21.66 -4.44
C GLU A 148 -15.56 -23.03 -3.91
N GLU A 149 -16.17 -24.11 -4.38
CA GLU A 149 -15.80 -25.47 -3.98
C GLU A 149 -14.39 -25.84 -4.46
N ASP A 150 -14.06 -25.51 -5.71
CA ASP A 150 -12.73 -25.72 -6.27
C ASP A 150 -11.68 -24.91 -5.52
N ALA A 151 -12.01 -23.66 -5.16
CA ALA A 151 -11.15 -22.83 -4.33
C ALA A 151 -10.91 -23.43 -2.94
N ARG A 152 -11.94 -24.00 -2.30
CA ARG A 152 -11.83 -24.67 -1.00
C ARG A 152 -10.97 -25.93 -1.10
N ASN A 153 -11.25 -26.78 -2.10
CA ASN A 153 -10.50 -28.00 -2.37
C ASN A 153 -9.02 -27.70 -2.68
N CYS A 154 -8.75 -26.65 -3.46
CA CYS A 154 -7.41 -26.13 -3.72
C CYS A 154 -6.70 -25.76 -2.41
N ILE A 155 -7.32 -24.95 -1.55
CA ILE A 155 -6.73 -24.53 -0.27
C ILE A 155 -6.40 -25.75 0.60
N GLU A 156 -7.33 -26.68 0.73
CA GLU A 156 -7.17 -27.87 1.57
C GLU A 156 -6.01 -28.76 1.11
N LYS A 157 -5.88 -28.97 -0.21
CA LYS A 157 -4.86 -29.86 -0.78
C LYS A 157 -3.49 -29.21 -0.96
N THR A 158 -3.44 -27.90 -1.22
CA THR A 158 -2.19 -27.23 -1.63
C THR A 158 -1.54 -26.36 -0.56
N ASN A 159 -2.24 -26.02 0.51
CA ASN A 159 -1.66 -25.23 1.58
C ASN A 159 -0.54 -26.01 2.30
N GLY A 160 0.70 -25.52 2.21
CA GLY A 160 1.89 -26.17 2.76
C GLY A 160 2.64 -27.07 1.79
N MET A 161 2.16 -27.25 0.54
CA MET A 161 2.86 -28.01 -0.49
C MET A 161 4.16 -27.31 -0.93
N LEU A 162 5.11 -28.10 -1.42
CA LEU A 162 6.36 -27.60 -1.99
C LEU A 162 6.16 -27.27 -3.48
N LEU A 163 6.28 -25.99 -3.85
CA LEU A 163 6.39 -25.55 -5.24
C LEU A 163 7.79 -24.97 -5.45
N ASN A 164 8.53 -25.55 -6.39
CA ASN A 164 9.94 -25.23 -6.67
C ASN A 164 10.81 -25.20 -5.38
N GLY A 165 10.62 -26.18 -4.50
CA GLY A 165 11.35 -26.29 -3.22
C GLY A 165 10.90 -25.33 -2.11
N LYS A 166 9.92 -24.44 -2.35
CA LYS A 166 9.35 -23.55 -1.33
C LYS A 166 7.97 -24.02 -0.88
N LYS A 167 7.75 -24.03 0.44
CA LYS A 167 6.42 -24.29 1.02
C LYS A 167 5.50 -23.12 0.75
N VAL A 168 4.50 -23.31 -0.11
CA VAL A 168 3.53 -22.27 -0.42
C VAL A 168 2.44 -22.22 0.64
N PHE A 169 1.93 -21.02 0.90
CA PHE A 169 0.75 -20.82 1.72
C PHE A 169 -0.42 -20.49 0.81
N VAL A 170 -1.50 -21.26 0.91
CA VAL A 170 -2.70 -21.10 0.08
C VAL A 170 -3.88 -20.88 1.02
N GLY A 171 -4.67 -19.83 0.80
CA GLY A 171 -5.79 -19.51 1.68
C GLY A 171 -6.85 -18.64 0.99
N LYS A 172 -7.99 -18.46 1.66
CA LYS A 172 -9.09 -17.63 1.14
C LYS A 172 -8.60 -16.19 0.92
N PHE A 173 -8.93 -15.63 -0.24
CA PHE A 173 -8.64 -14.23 -0.51
C PHE A 173 -9.50 -13.35 0.42
N VAL A 174 -8.84 -12.45 1.15
CA VAL A 174 -9.51 -11.44 1.94
C VAL A 174 -9.16 -10.06 1.36
N PRO A 175 -10.16 -9.26 0.92
CA PRO A 175 -9.95 -7.92 0.41
C PRO A 175 -9.13 -7.06 1.38
N HIS A 176 -8.29 -6.16 0.85
CA HIS A 176 -7.40 -5.35 1.68
C HIS A 176 -8.14 -4.55 2.78
N ARG A 177 -9.31 -3.98 2.44
CA ARG A 177 -10.16 -3.25 3.38
C ARG A 177 -10.61 -4.11 4.55
N GLU A 178 -11.00 -5.35 4.27
CA GLU A 178 -11.45 -6.31 5.27
C GLU A 178 -10.26 -6.86 6.08
N ARG A 179 -9.12 -7.14 5.45
CA ARG A 179 -7.88 -7.51 6.18
C ARG A 179 -7.50 -6.45 7.21
N ASN A 180 -7.61 -5.17 6.85
CA ASN A 180 -7.31 -4.07 7.76
C ASN A 180 -8.35 -3.96 8.89
N ARG A 181 -9.63 -4.19 8.58
CA ARG A 181 -10.70 -4.25 9.60
C ARG A 181 -10.49 -5.43 10.56
N ASN A 182 -10.25 -6.63 10.05
CA ASN A 182 -10.02 -7.83 10.85
C ASN A 182 -8.74 -7.73 11.69
N LYS A 183 -7.70 -7.02 11.22
CA LYS A 183 -6.51 -6.64 12.01
C LYS A 183 -6.79 -5.64 13.15
N ALA A 184 -7.90 -4.90 13.08
CA ALA A 184 -8.34 -4.04 14.16
C ALA A 184 -9.13 -4.84 15.22
N TYR A 185 -9.83 -5.91 14.81
CA TYR A 185 -10.65 -6.76 15.68
C TYR A 185 -9.88 -7.92 16.36
N ARG A 186 -8.85 -8.50 15.73
CA ARG A 186 -8.07 -9.63 16.30
C ARG A 186 -7.00 -9.23 17.32
N GLY A 187 -7.09 -8.04 17.91
CA GLY A 187 -6.03 -7.50 18.76
C GLY A 187 -4.68 -7.43 18.02
N PHE A 188 -3.58 -7.48 18.77
CA PHE A 188 -2.23 -7.56 18.23
C PHE A 188 -1.43 -8.59 19.01
N THR A 189 -0.59 -9.37 18.32
CA THR A 189 0.28 -10.35 18.98
C THR A 189 1.72 -9.86 19.09
N ASN A 190 2.10 -8.87 18.27
CA ASN A 190 3.45 -8.33 18.22
C ASN A 190 3.52 -7.01 18.99
N ILE A 191 4.44 -6.95 19.95
CA ILE A 191 4.71 -5.79 20.79
C ILE A 191 6.09 -5.21 20.47
N TYR A 192 6.18 -3.89 20.56
CA TYR A 192 7.39 -3.10 20.46
C TYR A 192 7.82 -2.67 21.86
N ILE A 193 9.08 -2.95 22.19
CA ILE A 193 9.69 -2.63 23.46
C ILE A 193 10.83 -1.64 23.20
N LYS A 194 10.90 -0.54 23.95
CA LYS A 194 11.96 0.48 23.85
C LYS A 194 12.43 0.90 25.23
N ASN A 195 13.62 1.49 25.27
CA ASN A 195 14.22 2.14 26.43
C ASN A 195 14.79 1.16 27.47
N PHE A 196 15.07 -0.08 27.06
CA PHE A 196 15.85 -1.01 27.87
C PHE A 196 17.36 -0.80 27.67
N SER A 197 18.17 -1.29 28.61
CA SER A 197 19.62 -1.18 28.57
C SER A 197 20.23 -1.99 27.42
N ASP A 198 21.41 -1.57 26.98
CA ASP A 198 22.20 -2.26 25.94
C ASP A 198 22.66 -3.67 26.36
N LYS A 199 22.56 -4.01 27.64
CA LYS A 199 22.79 -5.35 28.19
C LYS A 199 21.67 -6.35 27.88
N LEU A 200 20.49 -5.88 27.48
CA LEU A 200 19.34 -6.74 27.23
C LEU A 200 19.44 -7.34 25.81
N ASN A 201 19.57 -8.66 25.73
CA ASN A 201 19.67 -9.44 24.48
C ASN A 201 18.37 -10.21 24.18
N ASP A 202 18.31 -10.91 23.05
CA ASP A 202 17.13 -11.66 22.60
C ASP A 202 16.60 -12.65 23.65
N GLU A 203 17.50 -13.36 24.33
CA GLU A 203 17.15 -14.36 25.35
C GLU A 203 16.63 -13.72 26.63
N SER A 204 17.27 -12.64 27.08
CA SER A 204 16.83 -11.85 28.24
C SER A 204 15.47 -11.20 27.99
N LEU A 205 15.24 -10.73 26.76
CA LEU A 205 13.96 -10.15 26.35
C LEU A 205 12.86 -11.20 26.33
N ARG A 206 13.16 -12.42 25.85
CA ARG A 206 12.24 -13.56 25.91
C ARG A 206 11.88 -13.89 27.35
N LYS A 207 12.86 -14.09 28.23
CA LYS A 207 12.65 -14.40 29.66
C LYS A 207 11.82 -13.34 30.38
N LEU A 208 12.02 -12.06 30.04
CA LEU A 208 11.26 -10.96 30.64
C LEU A 208 9.75 -11.03 30.29
N PHE A 209 9.42 -11.51 29.09
CA PHE A 209 8.06 -11.46 28.56
C PHE A 209 7.34 -12.82 28.52
N GLU A 210 8.04 -13.95 28.72
CA GLU A 210 7.44 -15.29 28.64
C GLU A 210 6.41 -15.55 29.75
N LYS A 211 6.51 -14.86 30.88
CA LYS A 211 5.51 -14.90 31.97
C LYS A 211 4.12 -14.40 31.56
N TYR A 212 4.02 -13.68 30.44
CA TYR A 212 2.74 -13.18 29.91
C TYR A 212 2.05 -14.15 28.98
N GLY A 213 2.79 -15.08 28.38
CA GLY A 213 2.25 -15.98 27.37
C GLY A 213 3.31 -16.62 26.49
N ALA A 214 2.88 -17.55 25.65
CA ALA A 214 3.76 -18.27 24.74
C ALA A 214 4.34 -17.32 23.68
N ILE A 215 5.66 -17.21 23.63
CA ILE A 215 6.39 -16.36 22.66
C ILE A 215 6.73 -17.17 21.42
N VAL A 216 6.31 -16.67 20.26
CA VAL A 216 6.72 -17.15 18.93
C VAL A 216 8.12 -16.65 18.59
N SER A 217 8.40 -15.35 18.83
CA SER A 217 9.71 -14.76 18.56
C SER A 217 9.99 -13.56 19.46
N ALA A 218 11.24 -13.41 19.92
CA ALA A 218 11.73 -12.21 20.60
C ALA A 218 13.02 -11.76 19.90
N LYS A 219 13.12 -10.47 19.55
CA LYS A 219 14.28 -9.93 18.82
C LYS A 219 14.63 -8.52 19.26
N VAL A 220 15.85 -8.33 19.74
CA VAL A 220 16.50 -7.04 19.97
C VAL A 220 17.10 -6.55 18.66
N MET A 221 16.84 -5.29 18.33
CA MET A 221 17.39 -4.68 17.13
C MET A 221 18.78 -4.15 17.41
N THR A 222 19.76 -4.62 16.65
CA THR A 222 21.15 -4.19 16.75
C THR A 222 21.54 -3.24 15.62
N ASP A 223 22.64 -2.52 15.79
CA ASP A 223 23.32 -1.81 14.73
C ASP A 223 24.26 -2.74 13.94
N ASN A 224 24.97 -2.17 12.96
CA ASN A 224 25.89 -2.91 12.11
C ASN A 224 27.11 -3.46 12.86
N SER A 225 27.38 -2.96 14.08
CA SER A 225 28.43 -3.46 14.97
C SER A 225 27.93 -4.55 15.94
N GLY A 226 26.65 -4.91 15.86
CA GLY A 226 26.03 -5.89 16.76
C GLY A 226 25.58 -5.30 18.11
N LYS A 227 25.76 -4.00 18.33
CA LYS A 227 25.35 -3.33 19.57
C LYS A 227 23.84 -3.08 19.56
N SER A 228 23.18 -3.29 20.71
CA SER A 228 21.75 -3.05 20.88
C SER A 228 21.38 -1.59 20.63
N LYS A 229 20.32 -1.35 19.83
CA LYS A 229 19.71 -0.03 19.62
C LYS A 229 18.75 0.36 20.74
N GLY A 230 18.65 -0.44 21.81
CA GLY A 230 17.77 -0.18 22.96
C GLY A 230 16.28 -0.36 22.64
N PHE A 231 15.96 -1.15 21.61
CA PHE A 231 14.59 -1.54 21.30
C PHE A 231 14.52 -2.92 20.65
N GLY A 232 13.36 -3.54 20.76
CA GLY A 232 13.11 -4.89 20.27
C GLY A 232 11.64 -5.18 20.07
N PHE A 233 11.36 -6.40 19.63
CA PHE A 233 10.03 -6.89 19.35
C PHE A 233 9.81 -8.24 20.02
N VAL A 234 8.61 -8.45 20.54
CA VAL A 234 8.17 -9.76 21.04
C VAL A 234 6.84 -10.09 20.37
N ASN A 235 6.75 -11.26 19.75
CA ASN A 235 5.54 -11.77 19.14
C ASN A 235 5.01 -12.94 19.97
N PHE A 236 3.83 -12.77 20.53
CA PHE A 236 3.09 -13.79 21.25
C PHE A 236 2.29 -14.68 20.29
N THR A 237 1.85 -15.82 20.79
CA THR A 237 0.88 -16.67 20.10
C THR A 237 -0.52 -16.06 20.16
N ASP A 238 -0.92 -15.54 21.34
CA ASP A 238 -2.24 -14.92 21.56
C ASP A 238 -2.17 -13.39 21.63
N SER A 239 -3.23 -12.74 21.18
CA SER A 239 -3.42 -11.29 21.30
C SER A 239 -3.66 -10.82 22.73
N GLN A 240 -4.30 -11.65 23.57
CA GLN A 240 -4.59 -11.32 24.97
C GLN A 240 -3.31 -11.22 25.80
N ASP A 241 -2.34 -12.12 25.54
CA ASP A 241 -1.02 -12.13 26.19
C ASP A 241 -0.24 -10.86 25.87
N ALA A 242 -0.27 -10.44 24.60
CA ALA A 242 0.36 -9.20 24.15
C ALA A 242 -0.30 -7.96 24.75
N GLU A 243 -1.62 -7.92 24.87
CA GLU A 243 -2.34 -6.84 25.56
C GLU A 243 -2.01 -6.79 27.05
N LYS A 244 -1.94 -7.95 27.71
CA LYS A 244 -1.52 -8.06 29.12
C LYS A 244 -0.09 -7.56 29.31
N ALA A 245 0.83 -7.98 28.45
CA ALA A 245 2.21 -7.52 28.46
C ALA A 245 2.33 -5.99 28.28
N VAL A 246 1.56 -5.39 27.36
CA VAL A 246 1.53 -3.93 27.18
C VAL A 246 0.99 -3.22 28.41
N ARG A 247 -0.11 -3.71 29.01
CA ARG A 247 -0.71 -3.10 30.21
C ARG A 247 0.23 -3.14 31.41
N GLU A 248 0.92 -4.25 31.62
CA GLU A 248 1.71 -4.45 32.84
C GLU A 248 3.16 -3.99 32.73
N MET A 249 3.78 -4.01 31.54
CA MET A 249 5.21 -3.68 31.38
C MET A 249 5.45 -2.27 30.84
N ASN A 250 4.44 -1.59 30.30
CA ASN A 250 4.61 -0.21 29.88
C ASN A 250 4.79 0.70 31.10
N SER A 251 5.81 1.57 31.05
CA SER A 251 6.23 2.47 32.13
C SER A 251 6.81 1.76 33.37
N VAL A 252 7.16 0.47 33.29
CA VAL A 252 7.90 -0.20 34.37
C VAL A 252 9.36 0.20 34.34
N GLU A 253 9.90 0.57 35.50
CA GLU A 253 11.31 0.92 35.64
C GLU A 253 12.18 -0.33 35.75
N ILE A 254 13.14 -0.47 34.83
CA ILE A 254 14.12 -1.55 34.82
C ILE A 254 15.51 -0.92 34.66
N ASN A 255 16.38 -1.11 35.66
CA ASN A 255 17.74 -0.58 35.67
C ASN A 255 17.81 0.96 35.48
N GLY A 256 16.95 1.70 36.17
CA GLY A 256 16.93 3.18 36.12
C GLY A 256 16.32 3.76 34.83
N LYS A 257 15.62 2.94 34.04
CA LYS A 257 14.95 3.37 32.80
C LYS A 257 13.52 2.84 32.74
N GLU A 258 12.58 3.73 32.43
CA GLU A 258 11.19 3.34 32.16
C GLU A 258 11.06 2.64 30.81
N LEU A 259 10.58 1.41 30.84
CA LEU A 259 10.33 0.62 29.63
C LEU A 259 9.11 1.19 28.88
N TYR A 260 9.24 1.41 27.58
CA TYR A 260 8.07 1.66 26.73
C TYR A 260 7.65 0.36 26.07
N VAL A 261 6.41 -0.06 26.28
CA VAL A 261 5.83 -1.27 25.68
C VAL A 261 4.54 -0.90 24.99
N GLY A 262 4.42 -1.21 23.71
CA GLY A 262 3.20 -0.91 22.95
C GLY A 262 3.02 -1.86 21.78
N ARG A 263 1.87 -1.78 21.12
CA ARG A 263 1.63 -2.53 19.88
C ARG A 263 2.73 -2.24 18.86
N ALA A 264 3.30 -3.29 18.28
CA ALA A 264 4.22 -3.13 17.15
C ALA A 264 3.44 -2.58 15.95
N GLN A 265 3.87 -1.41 15.48
CA GLN A 265 3.30 -0.74 14.31
C GLN A 265 4.32 -0.78 13.18
N THR A 266 3.84 -0.96 11.94
CA THR A 266 4.70 -0.70 10.78
C THR A 266 5.15 0.76 10.80
N LYS A 267 6.30 1.05 10.16
CA LYS A 267 6.80 2.43 10.07
C LYS A 267 5.74 3.40 9.52
N LEU A 268 4.90 2.95 8.58
CA LEU A 268 3.81 3.75 8.02
C LEU A 268 2.65 3.93 9.02
N GLU A 269 2.20 2.85 9.69
CA GLU A 269 1.14 2.93 10.71
C GLU A 269 1.55 3.83 11.89
N ARG A 270 2.83 3.78 12.31
CA ARG A 270 3.37 4.67 13.34
C ARG A 270 3.31 6.13 12.92
N LEU A 271 3.67 6.42 11.67
CA LEU A 271 3.60 7.79 11.13
C LEU A 271 2.16 8.31 11.10
N LEU A 272 1.19 7.44 10.79
CA LEU A 272 -0.23 7.80 10.80
C LEU A 272 -0.80 7.91 12.22
N SER A 273 -0.42 7.04 13.15
CA SER A 273 -0.92 7.07 14.52
C SER A 273 -0.38 8.24 15.35
N ILE A 274 0.85 8.68 15.09
CA ILE A 274 1.41 9.92 15.65
C ILE A 274 0.60 11.13 15.18
N LYS A 275 0.17 11.13 13.91
CA LYS A 275 -0.67 12.18 13.32
C LYS A 275 -2.05 12.24 14.01
N ASP A 276 -2.66 11.09 14.29
CA ASP A 276 -4.00 11.02 14.90
C ASP A 276 -3.99 11.33 16.41
N LYS A 277 -2.98 10.87 17.17
CA LYS A 277 -2.89 11.16 18.62
C LYS A 277 -2.62 12.63 18.93
N CYS A 278 -1.91 13.34 18.04
CA CYS A 278 -1.73 14.79 18.13
C CYS A 278 -3.07 15.55 17.99
N HIS A 279 -4.08 14.93 17.37
CA HIS A 279 -5.41 15.50 17.19
C HIS A 279 -6.33 15.26 18.42
N THR A 280 -6.21 14.10 19.09
CA THR A 280 -7.12 13.74 20.21
C THR A 280 -6.85 14.52 21.50
N LEU A 281 -5.59 14.89 21.79
CA LEU A 281 -5.25 15.68 22.98
C LEU A 281 -5.83 17.11 22.95
N LYS A 282 -6.29 17.60 21.79
CA LYS A 282 -6.92 18.91 21.62
C LYS A 282 -8.41 18.95 21.94
N GLY A 283 -9.02 17.80 22.26
CA GLY A 283 -10.46 17.70 22.56
C GLY A 283 -10.86 17.98 24.02
N SER A 284 -9.89 18.14 24.94
CA SER A 284 -10.19 18.17 26.38
C SER A 284 -9.63 19.37 27.15
N GLN A 285 -9.14 20.41 26.50
CA GLN A 285 -8.88 21.69 27.16
C GLN A 285 -9.46 22.85 26.35
N ASN A 286 -10.04 23.79 27.10
CA ASN A 286 -10.94 24.83 26.65
C ASN A 286 -10.46 25.62 25.43
N LYS A 287 -11.45 25.91 24.55
CA LYS A 287 -11.38 26.93 23.50
C LYS A 287 -10.82 28.23 24.07
N ILE A 288 -9.62 28.59 23.65
CA ILE A 288 -9.20 29.99 23.52
C ILE A 288 -8.67 30.15 22.10
N GLU A 289 -9.33 31.03 21.36
CA GLU A 289 -8.98 31.44 20.01
C GLU A 289 -7.58 32.06 20.01
N THR A 290 -6.59 31.32 19.49
CA THR A 290 -5.35 31.92 19.00
C THR A 290 -4.98 31.25 17.68
N GLU A 291 -4.68 32.08 16.68
CA GLU A 291 -4.23 31.68 15.35
C GLU A 291 -2.87 30.97 15.43
N GLY A 292 -2.90 29.66 15.64
CA GLY A 292 -1.72 28.82 15.66
C GLY A 292 -2.12 27.36 15.72
N THR A 293 -1.99 26.62 14.63
CA THR A 293 -2.11 25.17 14.70
C THR A 293 -0.93 24.62 15.50
N ASP A 294 -1.12 24.16 16.74
CA ASP A 294 -0.08 23.46 17.51
C ASP A 294 0.28 22.11 16.87
N SER A 295 1.02 22.16 15.77
CA SER A 295 1.46 20.99 15.03
C SER A 295 2.93 20.77 15.33
N ILE A 296 3.29 19.58 15.81
CA ILE A 296 4.68 19.17 15.97
C ILE A 296 5.35 18.81 14.64
N ILE A 297 4.58 18.81 13.54
CA ILE A 297 5.04 18.39 12.22
C ILE A 297 5.11 19.59 11.29
N VAL A 298 6.26 19.76 10.66
CA VAL A 298 6.52 20.75 9.64
C VAL A 298 6.52 20.09 8.27
N TYR A 299 5.73 20.64 7.35
CA TYR A 299 5.75 20.32 5.93
C TYR A 299 6.77 21.18 5.21
N VAL A 300 7.66 20.55 4.44
CA VAL A 300 8.72 21.21 3.68
C VAL A 300 8.54 20.89 2.21
N LYS A 301 8.32 21.90 1.36
CA LYS A 301 8.13 21.76 -0.09
C LYS A 301 9.18 22.56 -0.84
N ASN A 302 9.36 22.19 -2.10
CA ASN A 302 10.38 22.71 -3.00
C ASN A 302 11.79 22.30 -2.57
N LEU A 303 11.90 21.08 -2.03
CA LEU A 303 13.19 20.47 -1.76
C LEU A 303 13.92 20.20 -3.08
N ASP A 304 15.23 20.41 -3.03
CA ASP A 304 16.12 19.97 -4.09
C ASP A 304 16.16 18.44 -4.16
N ALA A 305 16.42 17.90 -5.36
CA ALA A 305 16.43 16.45 -5.58
C ALA A 305 17.52 15.74 -4.77
N ASN A 306 18.60 16.46 -4.45
CA ASN A 306 19.74 15.94 -3.69
C ASN A 306 19.55 15.99 -2.17
N ILE A 307 18.45 16.57 -1.67
CA ILE A 307 18.15 16.58 -0.23
C ILE A 307 17.48 15.27 0.14
N ASP A 308 18.17 14.48 0.97
CA ASP A 308 17.66 13.25 1.56
C ASP A 308 17.16 13.43 3.00
N ASP A 309 16.73 12.34 3.63
CA ASP A 309 16.22 12.35 5.01
C ASP A 309 17.25 12.89 6.02
N VAL A 310 18.54 12.63 5.79
CA VAL A 310 19.64 12.98 6.69
C VAL A 310 19.95 14.47 6.58
N LEU A 311 20.10 14.98 5.37
CA LEU A 311 20.30 16.41 5.11
C LEU A 311 19.10 17.22 5.61
N LEU A 312 17.88 16.77 5.32
CA LEU A 312 16.66 17.42 5.82
C LEU A 312 16.65 17.49 7.36
N LYS A 313 17.04 16.41 8.05
CA LYS A 313 17.16 16.42 9.51
C LYS A 313 18.18 17.46 9.98
N ASN A 314 19.36 17.47 9.37
CA ASN A 314 20.45 18.36 9.77
C ASN A 314 20.07 19.84 9.63
N TYR A 315 19.38 20.21 8.54
CA TYR A 315 18.93 21.59 8.33
C TYR A 315 17.95 22.09 9.40
N PHE A 316 17.14 21.18 9.95
CA PHE A 316 16.09 21.51 10.90
C PHE A 316 16.50 21.27 12.36
N ALA A 317 17.59 20.53 12.62
CA ALA A 317 18.00 20.13 13.97
C ALA A 317 18.30 21.32 14.90
N LYS A 318 18.70 22.46 14.33
CA LYS A 318 18.95 23.70 15.09
C LYS A 318 17.70 24.33 15.72
N PHE A 319 16.51 23.91 15.31
CA PHE A 319 15.26 24.46 15.82
C PHE A 319 14.70 23.67 17.00
N GLY A 320 15.23 22.47 17.26
CA GLY A 320 14.68 21.60 18.27
C GLY A 320 15.05 20.13 18.09
N LYS A 321 14.65 19.31 19.06
CA LYS A 321 14.85 17.86 18.97
C LYS A 321 13.93 17.29 17.88
N ILE A 322 14.53 16.67 16.87
CA ILE A 322 13.81 16.03 15.77
C ILE A 322 13.63 14.53 16.05
N ASP A 323 12.37 14.11 16.10
CA ASP A 323 11.99 12.70 16.20
C ASP A 323 12.08 12.00 14.84
N CYS A 324 11.75 12.71 13.75
CA CYS A 324 11.77 12.14 12.41
C CYS A 324 11.92 13.23 11.34
N ALA A 325 12.73 12.97 10.31
CA ALA A 325 12.73 13.73 9.07
C ALA A 325 12.58 12.74 7.90
N LYS A 326 11.70 13.05 6.94
CA LYS A 326 11.42 12.18 5.81
C LYS A 326 11.16 12.96 4.54
N VAL A 327 11.97 12.71 3.50
CA VAL A 327 11.74 13.16 2.13
C VAL A 327 10.88 12.12 1.42
N MET A 328 9.84 12.60 0.74
CA MET A 328 8.94 11.74 -0.01
C MET A 328 9.56 11.45 -1.38
N THR A 329 9.79 10.18 -1.69
CA THR A 329 10.36 9.74 -2.95
C THR A 329 9.37 8.86 -3.73
N GLN A 330 9.46 8.90 -5.05
CA GLN A 330 8.79 7.98 -5.96
C GLN A 330 9.84 7.37 -6.89
N ASN A 331 9.94 6.04 -6.92
CA ASN A 331 10.94 5.30 -7.70
C ASN A 331 12.38 5.81 -7.48
N GLY A 332 12.75 6.05 -6.21
CA GLY A 332 14.09 6.54 -5.84
C GLY A 332 14.35 8.03 -6.11
N ARG A 333 13.45 8.74 -6.79
CA ARG A 333 13.55 10.18 -7.04
C ARG A 333 12.74 10.98 -6.03
N SER A 334 13.28 12.09 -5.55
CA SER A 334 12.58 13.00 -4.63
C SER A 334 11.36 13.65 -5.30
N ASN A 335 10.22 13.61 -4.62
CA ASN A 335 9.00 14.34 -5.03
C ASN A 335 9.10 15.84 -4.71
N GLY A 336 10.24 16.31 -4.22
CA GLY A 336 10.49 17.72 -3.90
C GLY A 336 9.77 18.19 -2.64
N PHE A 337 9.36 17.28 -1.76
CA PHE A 337 8.80 17.64 -0.45
C PHE A 337 9.07 16.56 0.60
N GLY A 338 8.99 16.97 1.86
CA GLY A 338 9.22 16.12 3.02
C GLY A 338 8.51 16.65 4.26
N PHE A 339 8.72 15.94 5.36
CA PHE A 339 8.16 16.25 6.67
C PHE A 339 9.24 16.17 7.73
N VAL A 340 9.17 17.07 8.71
CA VAL A 340 10.02 17.06 9.90
C VAL A 340 9.12 17.07 11.13
N SER A 341 9.27 16.08 12.00
CA SER A 341 8.56 15.98 13.28
C SER A 341 9.51 16.40 14.40
N PHE A 342 9.12 17.43 15.12
CA PHE A 342 9.78 17.88 16.33
C PHE A 342 9.16 17.19 17.56
N SER A 343 9.92 17.21 18.66
CA SER A 343 9.41 16.74 19.96
C SER A 343 8.44 17.73 20.60
N THR A 344 8.46 19.01 20.21
CA THR A 344 7.58 20.06 20.76
C THR A 344 6.91 20.89 19.66
N PRO A 345 5.66 21.38 19.85
CA PRO A 345 4.98 22.26 18.90
C PRO A 345 5.68 23.62 18.72
N GLU A 346 6.34 24.12 19.77
CA GLU A 346 7.07 25.38 19.77
C GLU A 346 8.26 25.32 18.81
N ASP A 347 9.02 24.22 18.85
CA ASP A 347 10.15 23.97 17.95
C ASP A 347 9.69 23.87 16.49
N ALA A 348 8.56 23.20 16.24
CA ALA A 348 7.96 23.10 14.91
C ALA A 348 7.49 24.45 14.38
N THR A 349 6.85 25.27 15.22
CA THR A 349 6.40 26.63 14.86
C THR A 349 7.58 27.55 14.57
N LYS A 350 8.63 27.48 15.41
CA LYS A 350 9.88 28.21 15.21
C LYS A 350 10.55 27.80 13.90
N ALA A 351 10.64 26.51 13.63
CA ALA A 351 11.21 25.97 12.40
C ALA A 351 10.41 26.41 11.16
N ALA A 352 9.07 26.34 11.23
CA ALA A 352 8.21 26.74 10.13
C ALA A 352 8.39 28.22 9.79
N ARG A 353 8.37 29.11 10.80
CA ARG A 353 8.58 30.55 10.60
C ARG A 353 9.98 30.85 10.06
N ALA A 354 11.02 30.22 10.61
CA ALA A 354 12.40 30.55 10.27
C ALA A 354 12.88 29.98 8.93
N MET A 355 12.32 28.85 8.48
CA MET A 355 12.74 28.18 7.24
C MET A 355 11.83 28.49 6.05
N ASN A 356 10.61 29.00 6.28
CA ASN A 356 9.73 29.35 5.17
C ASN A 356 10.34 30.47 4.33
N GLY A 357 10.46 30.24 3.03
CA GLY A 357 11.04 31.19 2.09
C GLY A 357 12.57 31.23 2.07
N LYS A 358 13.29 30.41 2.86
CA LYS A 358 14.75 30.32 2.75
C LYS A 358 15.17 29.60 1.47
N ILE A 359 16.22 30.09 0.84
CA ILE A 359 16.84 29.41 -0.32
C ILE A 359 17.80 28.36 0.21
N LEU A 360 17.61 27.13 -0.24
CA LEU A 360 18.48 26.01 0.06
C LEU A 360 18.93 25.38 -1.25
N ASN A 361 20.24 25.34 -1.45
CA ASN A 361 20.87 25.19 -2.77
C ASN A 361 20.33 26.28 -3.73
N SER A 362 19.55 25.89 -4.74
CA SER A 362 18.95 26.80 -5.73
C SER A 362 17.44 26.98 -5.55
N LYS A 363 16.82 26.38 -4.52
CA LYS A 363 15.36 26.36 -4.37
C LYS A 363 14.90 27.10 -3.13
N LYS A 364 13.94 27.99 -3.31
CA LYS A 364 13.23 28.66 -2.22
C LYS A 364 12.26 27.69 -1.55
N LEU A 365 12.53 27.32 -0.32
CA LEU A 365 11.69 26.40 0.44
C LEU A 365 10.33 27.03 0.74
N TYR A 366 9.28 26.20 0.69
CA TYR A 366 8.01 26.51 1.30
C TYR A 366 7.88 25.64 2.54
N VAL A 367 7.76 26.27 3.71
CA VAL A 367 7.70 25.58 4.99
C VAL A 367 6.46 26.03 5.74
N SER A 368 5.65 25.08 6.16
CA SER A 368 4.44 25.37 6.94
C SER A 368 4.22 24.29 7.98
N LEU A 369 3.41 24.59 8.98
CA LEU A 369 2.85 23.56 9.84
C LEU A 369 2.03 22.59 8.98
N ALA A 370 2.16 21.29 9.26
CA ALA A 370 1.52 20.27 8.45
C ALA A 370 0.02 20.25 8.75
N LEU A 371 -0.78 20.35 7.68
CA LEU A 371 -2.24 20.29 7.73
C LEU A 371 -2.76 18.92 7.29
N SER A 372 -3.97 18.59 7.73
CA SER A 372 -4.66 17.38 7.30
C SER A 372 -4.98 17.45 5.79
N LYS A 373 -5.22 16.29 5.16
CA LYS A 373 -5.56 16.24 3.73
C LYS A 373 -6.89 16.95 3.45
N GLU A 374 -7.81 16.89 4.41
CA GLU A 374 -9.13 17.52 4.35
C GLU A 374 -9.01 19.03 4.55
N GLU A 375 -8.27 19.48 5.56
CA GLU A 375 -7.97 20.91 5.79
C GLU A 375 -7.25 21.53 4.59
N ARG A 376 -6.28 20.82 4.03
CA ARG A 376 -5.58 21.26 2.82
C ARG A 376 -6.52 21.34 1.62
N LYS A 377 -7.44 20.39 1.47
CA LYS A 377 -8.43 20.42 0.39
C LYS A 377 -9.39 21.60 0.57
N ALA A 378 -9.83 21.87 1.80
CA ALA A 378 -10.68 23.00 2.16
C ALA A 378 -9.97 24.36 1.98
N GLN A 379 -8.72 24.48 2.39
CA GLN A 379 -7.93 25.70 2.17
C GLN A 379 -7.65 25.94 0.69
N LEU A 380 -7.33 24.90 -0.08
CA LEU A 380 -7.13 25.02 -1.52
C LEU A 380 -8.43 25.38 -2.24
N SER A 381 -9.58 24.82 -1.83
CA SER A 381 -10.87 25.21 -2.39
C SER A 381 -11.23 26.65 -2.03
N ASN A 382 -11.02 27.07 -0.78
CA ASN A 382 -11.31 28.43 -0.34
C ASN A 382 -10.40 29.47 -1.02
N SER A 383 -9.10 29.17 -1.15
CA SER A 383 -8.16 30.03 -1.86
C SER A 383 -8.47 30.11 -3.37
N LEU A 384 -8.93 29.02 -3.98
CA LEU A 384 -9.37 29.02 -5.37
C LEU A 384 -10.65 29.86 -5.55
N LEU A 385 -11.62 29.73 -4.64
CA LEU A 385 -12.86 30.53 -4.65
C LEU A 385 -12.58 32.02 -4.46
N GLN A 386 -11.68 32.40 -3.54
CA GLN A 386 -11.29 33.80 -3.36
C GLN A 386 -10.63 34.39 -4.62
N LYS A 387 -9.78 33.62 -5.32
CA LYS A 387 -9.17 34.05 -6.58
C LYS A 387 -10.16 34.17 -7.74
N LEU A 388 -11.28 33.46 -7.68
CA LEU A 388 -12.36 33.58 -8.66
C LEU A 388 -13.20 34.84 -8.40
N HIS A 389 -13.41 35.21 -7.13
CA HIS A 389 -14.14 36.43 -6.75
C HIS A 389 -13.32 37.72 -6.93
N SER A 390 -11.99 37.64 -7.01
CA SER A 390 -11.12 38.81 -7.18
C SER A 390 -10.80 39.17 -8.64
N LYS A 391 -11.40 38.49 -9.63
CA LYS A 391 -11.31 38.92 -11.03
C LYS A 391 -12.40 39.97 -11.33
N PRO A 392 -12.05 41.22 -11.66
CA PRO A 392 -13.04 42.18 -12.09
C PRO A 392 -13.65 41.72 -13.41
N THR A 393 -14.97 41.59 -13.44
CA THR A 393 -15.77 41.45 -14.65
C THR A 393 -15.60 42.75 -15.45
N GLN A 394 -14.67 42.79 -16.40
CA GLN A 394 -14.73 43.80 -17.45
C GLN A 394 -15.92 43.46 -18.33
N LEU A 395 -17.06 44.06 -18.00
CA LEU A 395 -18.18 44.23 -18.91
C LEU A 395 -17.74 45.27 -19.95
N CYS A 396 -17.37 44.81 -21.14
CA CYS A 396 -17.33 45.68 -22.31
C CYS A 396 -18.77 46.01 -22.70
N PHE A 397 -19.11 47.30 -22.63
CA PHE A 397 -20.31 47.86 -23.26
C PHE A 397 -20.05 48.14 -24.74
#